data_AF-A0A4R1BB56-F1
#
_entry.id   AF-A0A4R1BB56-F1
#
_cell.length_a   1.000
_cell.length_b   1.000
_cell.length_c   1.000
_cell.angle_alpha   90.00
_cell.angle_beta   90.00
_cell.angle_gamma   90.00
#
_symmetry.space_group_name_H-M   'P 1'
#
loop_
_entity.id
_entity.type
_entity.pdbx_description
1 polymer ?
#
loop_
_entity_poly.entity_id
_entity_poly.type
_entity_poly.pdbx_seq_one_letter_code
_entity_poly.pdbx_strand_id
1 'polypeptide(L)'
;MSEPFEIPVTYKDKEYLFTAYIRPHGYTQRIEIEVGQSLVYVEWDEERNLRVLSDPELAVGPLPDPGLVQAIVEVLEAARD
;
A
#
# COMPACT_ATOMS: atom_id res chain seq x y z
N MET A 1 8.68 12.01 12.19
CA MET A 1 8.80 11.08 11.04
C MET A 1 8.19 9.78 11.50
N SER A 2 7.23 9.22 10.76
CA SER A 2 6.69 7.89 11.08
C SER A 2 7.75 6.84 10.79
N GLU A 3 7.90 5.87 11.68
CA GLU A 3 8.80 4.74 11.49
C GLU A 3 8.27 3.85 10.35
N PRO A 4 9.17 3.29 9.51
CA PRO A 4 8.77 2.27 8.55
C PRO A 4 8.22 1.04 9.27
N PHE A 5 7.28 0.36 8.63
CA PHE A 5 6.83 -0.97 9.03
C PHE A 5 6.79 -1.89 7.80
N GLU A 6 6.75 -3.19 8.06
CA GLU A 6 6.79 -4.20 7.01
C GLU A 6 5.41 -4.86 6.84
N ILE A 7 5.02 -5.09 5.59
CA ILE A 7 3.77 -5.76 5.22
C ILE A 7 4.14 -7.10 4.56
N PRO A 8 3.99 -8.22 5.26
CA PRO A 8 4.20 -9.55 4.68
C PRO A 8 3.00 -9.93 3.81
N VAL A 9 3.25 -10.26 2.54
CA VAL A 9 2.19 -10.60 1.57
C VAL A 9 2.55 -11.87 0.84
N THR A 10 1.62 -12.83 0.80
CA THR A 10 1.73 -14.02 -0.04
C THR A 10 0.97 -13.79 -1.34
N TYR A 11 1.65 -13.83 -2.48
CA TYR A 11 1.04 -13.66 -3.80
C TYR A 11 1.65 -14.62 -4.82
N LYS A 12 0.81 -15.37 -5.56
CA LYS A 12 1.25 -16.39 -6.54
C LYS A 12 2.29 -17.37 -5.94
N ASP A 13 1.98 -17.90 -4.76
CA ASP A 13 2.84 -18.84 -4.00
C ASP A 13 4.24 -18.30 -3.64
N LYS A 14 4.40 -16.97 -3.64
CA LYS A 14 5.62 -16.28 -3.23
C LYS A 14 5.35 -15.35 -2.07
N GLU A 15 6.29 -15.32 -1.13
CA GLU A 15 6.28 -14.39 -0.02
C GLU A 15 7.02 -13.11 -0.42
N TYR A 16 6.37 -11.99 -0.17
CA TYR A 16 6.89 -10.64 -0.35
C TYR A 16 6.87 -9.92 0.98
N LEU A 17 7.84 -9.03 1.17
CA LEU A 17 7.89 -8.15 2.32
C LEU A 17 8.01 -6.73 1.79
N PHE A 18 6.97 -5.93 2.00
CA PHE A 18 6.91 -4.55 1.52
C PHE A 18 7.19 -3.58 2.65
N THR A 19 8.05 -2.60 2.39
CA THR A 19 8.26 -1.48 3.30
C THR A 19 7.14 -0.46 3.12
N ALA A 20 6.55 -0.03 4.22
CA ALA A 20 5.47 0.94 4.24
C ALA A 20 5.67 2.03 5.29
N TYR A 21 5.06 3.18 5.04
CA TYR A 21 5.14 4.37 5.88
C TYR A 21 3.76 4.96 6.09
N ILE A 22 3.41 5.31 7.34
CA ILE A 22 2.25 6.15 7.59
C ILE A 22 2.64 7.59 7.28
N ARG A 23 2.01 8.20 6.27
CA ARG A 23 2.26 9.58 5.86
C ARG A 23 1.03 10.45 6.11
N PRO A 24 1.20 11.68 6.60
CA PRO A 24 0.10 12.65 6.61
C PRO A 24 -0.27 13.01 5.15
N HIS A 25 -1.56 13.10 4.86
CA HIS A 25 -2.09 13.53 3.57
C HIS A 25 -3.28 14.46 3.78
N GLY A 26 -3.04 15.78 3.66
CA GLY A 26 -4.05 16.77 4.05
C GLY A 26 -4.44 16.62 5.53
N TYR A 27 -5.73 16.36 5.78
CA TYR A 27 -6.29 16.13 7.12
C TYR A 27 -6.40 14.63 7.48
N THR A 28 -6.01 13.73 6.59
CA THR A 28 -6.06 12.27 6.81
C THR A 28 -4.66 11.67 6.87
N GLN A 29 -4.60 10.36 7.13
CA GLN A 29 -3.39 9.57 7.01
C GLN A 29 -3.53 8.64 5.82
N ARG A 30 -2.43 8.44 5.09
CA ARG A 30 -2.30 7.41 4.07
C ARG A 30 -1.12 6.49 4.40
N ILE A 31 -1.19 5.27 3.93
CA ILE A 31 -0.10 4.32 3.94
C ILE A 31 0.58 4.41 2.58
N GLU A 32 1.86 4.75 2.57
CA GLU A 32 2.73 4.75 1.40
C GLU A 32 3.52 3.44 1.38
N ILE A 33 3.44 2.67 0.30
CA ILE A 33 3.99 1.32 0.19
C ILE A 33 4.93 1.28 -1.01
N GLU A 34 6.16 0.83 -0.77
CA GLU A 34 7.16 0.67 -1.82
C GLU A 34 6.97 -0.66 -2.55
N VAL A 35 6.50 -0.62 -3.80
CA VAL A 35 6.26 -1.82 -4.63
C VAL A 35 7.17 -1.76 -5.85
N GLY A 36 8.39 -2.30 -5.68
CA GLY A 36 9.42 -2.24 -6.71
C GLY A 36 9.95 -0.81 -6.90
N GLN A 37 9.75 -0.24 -8.09
CA GLN A 37 10.11 1.16 -8.41
C GLN A 37 8.91 2.11 -8.40
N SER A 38 7.77 1.63 -7.90
CA SER A 38 6.50 2.35 -7.86
C SER A 38 6.04 2.52 -6.42
N LEU A 39 5.37 3.63 -6.13
CA LEU A 39 4.71 3.87 -4.85
C LEU A 39 3.22 3.59 -4.98
N VAL A 40 2.70 2.81 -4.04
CA VAL A 40 1.27 2.57 -3.89
C VAL A 40 0.80 3.29 -2.63
N TYR A 41 -0.26 4.06 -2.75
CA TYR A 41 -0.87 4.75 -1.62
C TYR A 41 -2.20 4.08 -1.27
N VAL A 42 -2.42 3.89 0.01
CA VAL A 42 -3.63 3.26 0.55
C VAL A 42 -4.21 4.17 1.62
N GLU A 43 -5.48 4.54 1.50
CA GLU A 43 -6.17 5.38 2.47
C GLU A 43 -7.55 4.80 2.80
N TRP A 44 -8.01 5.10 4.02
CA TRP A 44 -9.39 4.83 4.41
C TRP A 44 -10.27 5.96 3.90
N ASP A 45 -11.34 5.63 3.18
CA ASP A 45 -12.35 6.61 2.81
C ASP A 45 -13.30 6.95 3.98
N GLU A 46 -14.22 7.88 3.74
CA GLU A 46 -15.20 8.35 4.73
C GLU A 46 -16.16 7.24 5.20
N GLU A 47 -16.34 6.19 4.38
CA GLU A 47 -17.16 5.02 4.67
C GLU A 47 -16.35 3.87 5.30
N ARG A 48 -15.05 4.09 5.57
CA ARG A 48 -14.08 3.15 6.13
C ARG A 48 -13.65 2.02 5.18
N ASN A 49 -13.86 2.14 3.87
CA ASN A 49 -13.31 1.21 2.89
C ASN A 49 -11.86 1.59 2.55
N LEU A 50 -11.05 0.61 2.14
CA LEU A 50 -9.74 0.89 1.55
C LEU A 50 -9.87 1.40 0.14
N ARG A 51 -9.21 2.53 -0.13
CA ARG A 51 -8.97 3.04 -1.47
C ARG A 51 -7.49 2.97 -1.79
N VAL A 52 -7.19 2.39 -2.95
CA VAL A 52 -5.86 2.43 -3.54
C VAL A 52 -5.73 3.63 -4.47
N LEU A 53 -4.69 4.41 -4.26
CA LEU A 53 -4.25 5.48 -5.14
C LEU A 53 -2.87 5.12 -5.68
N SER A 54 -2.71 5.12 -6.99
CA SER A 54 -1.41 5.11 -7.65
C SER A 54 -1.18 6.50 -8.22
N ASP A 55 -0.01 7.09 -7.98
CA ASP A 55 0.39 8.32 -8.65
C ASP A 55 1.17 7.93 -9.92
N PRO A 56 0.56 8.05 -11.13
CA PRO A 56 1.21 7.65 -12.36
C PRO A 56 2.37 8.60 -12.74
N GLU A 57 2.43 9.81 -12.18
CA GLU A 57 3.52 10.77 -12.45
C GLU A 57 4.75 10.49 -11.56
N LEU A 58 4.55 9.86 -10.40
CA LEU A 58 5.63 9.42 -9.51
C LEU A 58 6.12 8.00 -9.81
N ALA A 59 5.45 7.26 -10.69
CA ALA A 59 5.88 5.93 -11.08
C ALA A 59 7.15 6.00 -11.96
N VAL A 60 8.29 5.57 -11.42
CA VAL A 60 9.57 5.51 -12.15
C VAL A 60 9.74 4.14 -12.85
N GLY A 61 8.69 3.31 -12.90
CA GLY A 61 8.71 1.96 -13.44
C GLY A 61 7.34 1.45 -13.88
N PRO A 62 7.24 0.16 -14.27
CA PRO A 62 5.96 -0.45 -14.61
C PRO A 62 4.99 -0.37 -13.43
N LEU A 63 3.70 -0.17 -13.74
CA LEU A 63 2.65 -0.23 -12.73
C LEU A 63 2.66 -1.63 -12.08
N PRO A 64 2.49 -1.70 -10.74
CA PRO A 64 2.44 -2.98 -10.05
C PRO A 64 1.26 -3.82 -10.54
N ASP A 65 1.42 -5.15 -10.51
CA ASP A 65 0.38 -6.11 -10.86
C ASP A 65 -0.87 -5.85 -9.98
N PRO A 66 -2.06 -5.63 -10.56
CA PRO A 66 -3.26 -5.31 -9.78
C PRO A 66 -3.64 -6.36 -8.73
N GLY A 67 -3.34 -7.64 -9.00
CA GLY A 67 -3.58 -8.73 -8.03
C GLY A 67 -2.60 -8.69 -6.86
N LEU A 68 -1.35 -8.25 -7.09
CA LEU A 68 -0.39 -8.02 -6.00
C LEU A 68 -0.84 -6.86 -5.12
N VAL A 69 -1.33 -5.79 -5.72
CA VAL A 69 -1.88 -4.64 -5.00
C VAL A 69 -3.10 -5.05 -4.18
N GLN A 70 -4.00 -5.87 -4.74
CA GLN A 70 -5.13 -6.41 -4.00
C GLN A 70 -4.69 -7.26 -2.79
N ALA A 71 -3.68 -8.13 -2.96
CA ALA A 71 -3.16 -8.94 -1.86
C ALA A 71 -2.57 -8.08 -0.72
N ILE A 72 -1.91 -6.95 -1.05
CA ILE A 72 -1.43 -5.98 -0.06
C ILE A 72 -2.60 -5.36 0.72
N VAL A 73 -3.66 -4.97 0.01
CA VAL A 73 -4.88 -4.38 0.60
C VAL A 73 -5.52 -5.36 1.58
N GLU A 74 -5.67 -6.64 1.21
CA GLU A 74 -6.25 -7.67 2.08
C GLU A 74 -5.48 -7.85 3.39
N VAL A 75 -4.15 -7.81 3.37
CA VAL A 75 -3.33 -7.87 4.58
C VAL A 75 -3.55 -6.65 5.48
N LEU A 76 -3.67 -5.46 4.89
CA LEU A 76 -3.95 -4.23 5.63
C LEU A 76 -5.35 -4.20 6.25
N GLU A 77 -6.35 -4.78 5.58
CA GLU A 77 -7.69 -4.94 6.17
C GLU A 77 -7.68 -5.95 7.31
N ALA A 78 -6.99 -7.08 7.15
CA ALA A 78 -6.89 -8.11 8.18
C ALA A 78 -6.13 -7.63 9.44
N ALA A 79 -5.15 -6.74 9.29
CA ALA A 79 -4.38 -6.18 10.42
C ALA A 79 -5.16 -5.19 11.30
N ARG A 80 -6.41 -4.87 10.93
CA ARG A 80 -7.29 -3.94 11.65
C ARG A 80 -8.19 -4.62 12.69
N ASP A 81 -8.34 -5.94 12.62
CA ASP A 81 -9.11 -6.78 13.55
C ASP A 81 -8.24 -7.33 14.70
#